data_AF-A0A5C6EFH2-F1
#
_entry.id   AF-A0A5C6EFH2-F1
#
_cell.length_a   1.000
_cell.length_b   1.000
_cell.length_c   1.000
_cell.angle_alpha   90.00
_cell.angle_beta   90.00
_cell.angle_gamma   90.00
#
_symmetry.space_group_name_H-M   'P 1'
#
loop_
_entity.id
_entity.type
_entity.pdbx_description
1 polymer ?
#
loop_
_entity_poly.entity_id
_entity_poly.type
_entity_poly.pdbx_seq_one_letter_code
_entity_poly.pdbx_strand_id
1 'polypeptide(L)'
;MPHPKTTSRSKSPWLLLAVFAILSGASLWTLVQASRFLQRASSRATPSVPWTDESAFYDSTRRALRDGPKSQRLDIIRHLGDQGSAAEPFLTDLEAAAGDEDSEIAAAASIAVGRIRGGFDAESESR
;
A
#
# COMPACT_ATOMS: atom_id res chain seq x y z
N MET A 1 47.28 -60.76 -20.84
CA MET A 1 45.92 -60.91 -21.44
C MET A 1 44.94 -61.33 -20.33
N PRO A 2 43.59 -61.20 -20.46
CA PRO A 2 42.81 -59.96 -20.32
C PRO A 2 41.59 -60.15 -19.36
N HIS A 3 40.63 -59.26 -19.08
CA HIS A 3 40.30 -57.87 -19.45
C HIS A 3 39.88 -57.09 -18.17
N PRO A 4 39.89 -55.73 -18.15
CA PRO A 4 39.17 -54.97 -17.13
C PRO A 4 37.64 -55.08 -17.32
N LYS A 5 36.88 -55.32 -16.25
CA LYS A 5 35.41 -55.35 -16.29
C LYS A 5 34.84 -53.93 -16.32
N THR A 6 33.87 -53.72 -17.20
CA THR A 6 33.24 -52.42 -17.46
C THR A 6 32.07 -52.12 -16.52
N THR A 7 31.84 -50.82 -16.31
CA THR A 7 30.53 -50.19 -16.03
C THR A 7 29.69 -50.70 -14.84
N SER A 8 29.60 -49.87 -13.80
CA SER A 8 28.31 -49.26 -13.46
C SER A 8 28.51 -47.85 -12.91
N ARG A 9 27.99 -46.86 -13.65
CA ARG A 9 28.12 -45.43 -13.34
C ARG A 9 27.00 -45.02 -12.39
N SER A 10 27.16 -45.35 -11.10
CA SER A 10 26.24 -44.90 -10.04
C SER A 10 26.28 -43.38 -9.90
N LYS A 11 25.32 -42.70 -10.53
CA LYS A 11 25.04 -41.27 -10.31
C LYS A 11 24.02 -41.15 -9.18
N SER A 12 24.50 -40.94 -7.96
CA SER A 12 23.63 -40.78 -6.77
C SER A 12 24.30 -39.86 -5.74
N PRO A 13 23.57 -39.04 -4.97
CA PRO A 13 22.24 -38.47 -5.20
C PRO A 13 22.25 -36.92 -5.24
N TRP A 14 23.43 -36.29 -5.24
CA TRP A 14 23.63 -34.86 -4.98
C TRP A 14 23.05 -33.90 -6.02
N LEU A 15 22.66 -34.37 -7.21
CA LEU A 15 22.03 -33.55 -8.26
C LEU A 15 20.49 -33.50 -8.17
N LEU A 16 19.86 -34.19 -7.22
CA LEU A 16 18.41 -34.06 -6.95
C LEU A 16 18.08 -33.08 -5.82
N LEU A 17 19.08 -32.56 -5.10
CA LEU A 17 18.89 -31.49 -4.10
C LEU A 17 19.01 -30.06 -4.69
N ALA A 18 19.49 -29.92 -5.93
CA ALA A 18 19.64 -28.61 -6.59
C ALA A 18 18.34 -28.07 -7.24
N VAL A 19 17.28 -28.88 -7.32
CA VAL A 19 16.01 -28.49 -7.99
C VAL A 19 14.90 -28.13 -7.00
N PHE A 20 15.02 -28.50 -5.72
CA PHE A 20 14.03 -28.18 -4.68
C PHE A 20 14.29 -26.86 -3.94
N ALA A 21 15.33 -26.12 -4.31
CA ALA A 21 15.77 -24.89 -3.65
C ALA A 21 15.35 -23.58 -4.38
N ILE A 22 14.42 -23.65 -5.35
CA ILE A 22 13.96 -22.50 -6.14
C ILE A 22 12.43 -22.49 -6.27
N LEU A 23 11.71 -22.52 -5.13
CA LEU A 23 10.24 -22.35 -5.13
C LEU A 23 9.64 -21.85 -3.79
N SER A 24 10.43 -21.13 -2.99
CA SER A 24 9.92 -20.44 -1.79
C SER A 24 10.57 -19.06 -1.65
N GLY A 25 10.27 -18.19 -2.63
CA GLY A 25 10.68 -16.79 -2.68
C GLY A 25 9.98 -15.90 -1.65
N ALA A 26 9.83 -16.36 -0.41
CA ALA A 26 9.42 -15.54 0.72
C ALA A 26 10.67 -14.93 1.37
N SER A 27 11.20 -13.88 0.75
CA SER A 27 12.35 -13.13 1.28
C SER A 27 12.10 -12.73 2.74
N LEU A 28 13.12 -12.89 3.60
CA LEU A 28 13.10 -12.58 5.05
C LEU A 28 12.63 -11.15 5.42
N TRP A 29 12.48 -10.27 4.44
CA TRP A 29 11.89 -8.94 4.55
C TRP A 29 10.39 -8.96 4.94
N THR A 30 9.61 -9.93 4.44
CA THR A 30 8.15 -9.99 4.72
C THR A 30 7.84 -10.43 6.16
N LEU A 31 8.65 -11.31 6.76
CA LEU A 31 8.48 -11.70 8.16
C LEU A 31 8.62 -10.51 9.13
N VAL A 32 9.54 -9.60 8.85
CA VAL A 32 9.78 -8.40 9.69
C VAL A 32 8.59 -7.42 9.63
N GLN A 33 7.91 -7.31 8.50
CA GLN A 33 6.67 -6.53 8.40
C GLN A 33 5.52 -7.18 9.17
N ALA A 34 5.33 -8.50 9.04
CA ALA A 34 4.29 -9.24 9.76
C ALA A 34 4.43 -9.13 11.29
N SER A 35 5.67 -9.15 11.83
CA SER A 35 5.92 -8.99 13.27
C SER A 35 5.46 -7.63 13.81
N ARG A 36 5.57 -6.54 13.04
CA ARG A 36 5.10 -5.21 13.47
C ARG A 36 3.58 -5.07 13.46
N PHE A 37 2.87 -5.91 12.71
CA PHE A 37 1.41 -5.93 12.70
C PHE A 37 0.86 -6.63 13.95
N LEU A 38 1.37 -7.81 14.31
CA LEU A 38 0.88 -8.56 15.48
C LEU A 38 1.30 -7.94 16.82
N GLN A 39 2.47 -7.31 16.91
CA GLN A 39 2.99 -6.86 18.21
C GLN A 39 2.29 -5.60 18.77
N ARG A 40 1.43 -4.94 17.98
CA ARG A 40 0.60 -3.81 18.42
C ARG A 40 -0.74 -4.25 19.05
N ALA A 41 -1.13 -5.51 18.91
CA ALA A 41 -2.43 -6.03 19.35
C ALA A 41 -2.47 -6.49 20.83
N SER A 42 -1.34 -6.59 21.52
CA SER A 42 -1.23 -7.42 22.74
C SER A 42 -0.88 -6.68 24.05
N SER A 43 -0.63 -5.36 24.03
CA SER A 43 -0.05 -4.70 25.21
C SER A 43 -0.46 -3.24 25.44
N ARG A 44 -1.75 -3.03 25.77
CA ARG A 44 -2.18 -2.41 27.04
C ARG A 44 -3.69 -2.36 27.14
N ALA A 45 -4.22 -2.75 28.31
CA ALA A 45 -5.54 -2.30 28.74
C ALA A 45 -5.44 -0.79 29.05
N THR A 46 -5.82 0.04 28.08
CA THR A 46 -6.10 1.47 28.27
C THR A 46 -7.58 1.65 28.62
N PRO A 47 -7.99 2.72 29.31
CA PRO A 47 -9.39 2.97 29.63
C PRO A 47 -10.23 2.91 28.35
N SER A 48 -11.43 2.33 28.43
CA SER A 48 -12.32 2.02 27.30
C SER A 48 -12.43 3.17 26.31
N VAL A 49 -11.56 3.16 25.31
CA VAL A 49 -11.58 4.13 24.21
C VAL A 49 -12.78 3.74 23.36
N PRO A 50 -13.69 4.66 23.02
CA PRO A 50 -14.65 4.38 21.97
C PRO A 50 -13.84 4.03 20.73
N TRP A 51 -14.07 2.80 20.24
CA TRP A 51 -13.71 2.32 18.91
C TRP A 51 -13.59 3.50 17.93
N THR A 52 -12.44 3.62 17.28
CA THR A 52 -12.15 4.64 16.28
C THR A 52 -13.30 4.71 15.30
N ASP A 53 -14.16 5.72 15.46
CA ASP A 53 -15.32 5.89 14.62
C ASP A 53 -14.83 6.43 13.29
N GLU A 54 -14.56 5.48 12.40
CA GLU A 54 -14.13 5.72 11.03
C GLU A 54 -15.16 6.62 10.30
N SER A 55 -16.46 6.53 10.63
CA SER A 55 -17.47 7.43 10.09
C SER A 55 -17.27 8.87 10.60
N ALA A 56 -16.96 9.07 11.88
CA ALA A 56 -16.63 10.40 12.43
C ALA A 56 -15.34 10.98 11.83
N PHE A 57 -14.36 10.14 11.46
CA PHE A 57 -13.19 10.58 10.70
C PHE A 57 -13.56 11.02 9.28
N TYR A 58 -14.33 10.22 8.53
CA TYR A 58 -14.81 10.60 7.19
C TYR A 58 -15.63 11.90 7.25
N ASP A 59 -16.58 12.02 8.17
CA ASP A 59 -17.46 13.19 8.28
C ASP A 59 -16.73 14.46 8.71
N SER A 60 -15.77 14.36 9.64
CA SER A 60 -14.94 15.50 10.02
C SER A 60 -14.01 15.94 8.88
N THR A 61 -13.46 15.00 8.11
CA THR A 61 -12.63 15.27 6.92
C THR A 61 -13.45 15.92 5.81
N ARG A 62 -14.65 15.41 5.50
CA ARG A 62 -15.59 16.02 4.54
C ARG A 62 -16.01 17.43 4.96
N ARG A 63 -16.35 17.63 6.23
CA ARG A 63 -16.67 18.97 6.77
C ARG A 63 -15.48 19.91 6.63
N ALA A 64 -14.27 19.48 6.96
CA ALA A 64 -13.08 20.31 6.83
C ALA A 64 -12.71 20.62 5.37
N LEU A 65 -12.97 19.70 4.43
CA LEU A 65 -12.76 19.88 3.00
C LEU A 65 -13.73 20.92 2.38
N ARG A 66 -14.96 21.04 2.91
CA ARG A 66 -15.96 22.00 2.43
C ARG A 66 -15.94 23.33 3.19
N ASP A 67 -15.98 23.28 4.52
CA ASP A 67 -16.24 24.42 5.41
C ASP A 67 -14.97 24.93 6.11
N GLY A 68 -13.82 24.28 5.91
CA GLY A 68 -12.56 24.64 6.55
C GLY A 68 -11.88 25.88 5.94
N PRO A 69 -10.91 26.50 6.65
CA PRO A 69 -10.06 27.54 6.06
C PRO A 69 -9.24 26.98 4.89
N LYS A 70 -8.97 27.82 3.88
CA LYS A 70 -8.29 27.44 2.64
C LYS A 70 -7.04 26.58 2.84
N SER A 71 -6.18 26.92 3.80
CA SER A 71 -4.98 26.14 4.13
C SER A 71 -5.31 24.69 4.52
N GLN A 72 -6.25 24.50 5.46
CA GLN A 72 -6.69 23.17 5.88
C GLN A 72 -7.32 22.38 4.73
N ARG A 73 -8.11 23.04 3.87
CA ARG A 73 -8.68 22.40 2.67
C ARG A 73 -7.59 21.90 1.73
N LEU A 74 -6.60 22.73 1.41
CA LEU A 74 -5.46 22.37 0.56
C LEU A 74 -4.63 21.21 1.15
N ASP A 75 -4.37 21.23 2.46
CA ASP A 75 -3.59 20.19 3.12
C ASP A 75 -4.33 18.83 3.12
N ILE A 76 -5.65 18.84 3.33
CA ILE A 76 -6.49 17.64 3.20
C ILE A 76 -6.49 17.13 1.76
N ILE A 77 -6.70 18.00 0.77
CA ILE A 77 -6.70 17.64 -0.65
C ILE A 77 -5.37 16.97 -1.05
N ARG A 78 -4.24 17.56 -0.65
CA ARG A 78 -2.91 16.99 -0.91
C ARG A 78 -2.75 15.64 -0.24
N HIS A 79 -3.10 15.52 1.04
CA HIS A 79 -3.01 14.27 1.80
C HIS A 79 -3.83 13.14 1.16
N LEU A 80 -5.08 13.41 0.77
CA LEU A 80 -5.93 12.44 0.08
C LEU A 80 -5.38 12.06 -1.30
N GLY A 81 -4.85 13.04 -2.05
CA GLY A 81 -4.17 12.78 -3.32
C GLY A 81 -2.90 11.93 -3.17
N ASP A 82 -2.14 12.09 -2.09
CA ASP A 82 -0.94 11.31 -1.76
C ASP A 82 -1.28 9.90 -1.26
N GLN A 83 -2.49 9.68 -0.73
CA GLN A 83 -3.02 8.35 -0.39
C GLN A 83 -3.47 7.54 -1.62
N GLY A 84 -3.62 8.18 -2.79
CA GLY A 84 -4.04 7.52 -4.03
C GLY A 84 -5.35 6.75 -3.85
N SER A 85 -5.44 5.53 -4.38
CA SER A 85 -6.67 4.72 -4.35
C SER A 85 -7.20 4.43 -2.93
N ALA A 86 -6.41 4.58 -1.86
CA ALA A 86 -6.93 4.47 -0.49
C ALA A 86 -7.88 5.63 -0.09
N ALA A 87 -7.84 6.75 -0.81
CA ALA A 87 -8.74 7.89 -0.64
C ALA A 87 -9.98 7.85 -1.56
N GLU A 88 -10.25 6.73 -2.25
CA GLU A 88 -11.46 6.55 -3.08
C GLU A 88 -12.78 6.97 -2.39
N PRO A 89 -13.01 6.73 -1.08
CA PRO A 89 -14.24 7.17 -0.39
C PRO A 89 -14.47 8.69 -0.33
N PHE A 90 -13.48 9.51 -0.72
CA PHE A 90 -13.57 10.96 -0.79
C PHE A 90 -13.66 11.52 -2.22
N LEU A 91 -13.70 10.66 -3.26
CA LEU A 91 -13.71 11.11 -4.66
C LEU A 91 -14.83 12.12 -4.94
N THR A 92 -16.06 11.84 -4.51
CA THR A 92 -17.20 12.76 -4.70
C THR A 92 -16.97 14.13 -4.08
N ASP A 93 -16.36 14.18 -2.89
CA ASP A 93 -16.08 15.44 -2.18
C ASP A 93 -14.92 16.21 -2.85
N LEU A 94 -13.92 15.50 -3.38
CA LEU A 94 -12.83 16.08 -4.17
C LEU A 94 -13.27 16.55 -5.56
N GLU A 95 -14.20 15.85 -6.20
CA GLU A 95 -14.82 16.27 -7.47
C GLU A 95 -15.65 17.54 -7.28
N ALA A 96 -16.34 17.69 -6.15
CA ALA A 96 -16.99 18.94 -5.78
C ALA A 96 -15.96 20.07 -5.56
N ALA A 97 -14.86 19.79 -4.85
CA ALA A 97 -13.78 20.75 -4.64
C ALA A 97 -13.01 21.12 -5.94
N ALA A 98 -13.03 20.26 -6.97
CA ALA A 98 -12.47 20.57 -8.29
C ALA A 98 -13.28 21.65 -9.05
N GLY A 99 -14.52 21.91 -8.62
CA GLY A 99 -15.37 23.01 -9.12
C GLY A 99 -15.42 24.25 -8.20
N ASP A 100 -14.51 24.37 -7.24
CA ASP A 100 -14.47 25.49 -6.30
C ASP A 100 -14.14 26.84 -6.98
N GLU A 101 -14.64 27.95 -6.42
CA GLU A 101 -14.35 29.30 -6.91
C GLU A 101 -12.88 29.69 -6.70
N ASP A 102 -12.22 29.14 -5.67
CA ASP A 102 -10.79 29.31 -5.47
C ASP A 102 -9.99 28.38 -6.40
N SER A 103 -9.33 29.00 -7.39
CA SER A 103 -8.58 28.28 -8.42
C SER A 103 -7.44 27.40 -7.90
N GLU A 104 -6.90 27.66 -6.70
CA GLU A 104 -5.86 26.82 -6.08
C GLU A 104 -6.48 25.55 -5.49
N ILE A 105 -7.67 25.67 -4.87
CA ILE A 105 -8.46 24.53 -4.39
C ILE A 105 -8.87 23.65 -5.58
N ALA A 106 -9.45 24.27 -6.63
CA ALA A 106 -9.90 23.56 -7.82
C ALA A 106 -8.76 22.79 -8.53
N ALA A 107 -7.59 23.43 -8.68
CA ALA A 107 -6.41 22.81 -9.26
C ALA A 107 -5.86 21.66 -8.40
N ALA A 108 -5.74 21.87 -7.08
CA ALA A 108 -5.25 20.84 -6.17
C ALA A 108 -6.19 19.62 -6.14
N ALA A 109 -7.50 19.85 -6.11
CA ALA A 109 -8.51 18.80 -6.08
C ALA A 109 -8.51 18.00 -7.40
N SER A 110 -8.39 18.67 -8.54
CA SER A 110 -8.23 18.01 -9.86
C SER A 110 -7.01 17.08 -9.89
N ILE A 111 -5.88 17.50 -9.32
CA ILE A 111 -4.67 16.69 -9.20
C ILE A 111 -4.90 15.48 -8.28
N ALA A 112 -5.56 15.68 -7.14
CA ALA A 112 -5.88 14.61 -6.19
C ALA A 112 -6.80 13.54 -6.83
N VAL A 113 -7.89 13.95 -7.48
CA VAL A 113 -8.78 13.05 -8.24
C VAL A 113 -8.00 12.27 -9.31
N GLY A 114 -7.08 12.94 -10.02
CA GLY A 114 -6.19 12.30 -10.99
C GLY A 114 -5.31 11.21 -10.39
N ARG A 115 -4.71 11.43 -9.21
CA ARG A 115 -3.88 10.44 -8.50
C ARG A 115 -4.69 9.27 -7.93
N ILE A 116 -5.89 9.53 -7.44
CA ILE A 116 -6.76 8.49 -6.87
C ILE A 116 -7.26 7.56 -7.98
N ARG A 117 -7.72 8.13 -9.11
CA ARG A 117 -8.26 7.39 -10.27
C ARG A 117 -7.19 6.77 -11.17
N GLY A 118 -6.06 7.44 -11.35
CA GLY A 118 -4.97 6.96 -12.21
C GLY A 118 -4.15 5.84 -11.58
N GLY A 119 -4.29 5.63 -10.27
CA GLY A 119 -3.31 4.87 -9.50
C GLY A 119 -2.01 5.68 -9.32
N PHE A 120 -1.27 5.38 -8.26
CA PHE A 120 0.08 5.91 -8.11
C PHE A 120 1.03 5.04 -8.94
N ASP A 121 1.01 5.22 -10.26
CA ASP A 121 1.82 4.49 -11.26
C ASP A 121 3.32 4.84 -11.16
N ALA A 122 3.92 4.54 -10.00
CA ALA A 122 5.36 4.54 -9.78
C ALA A 122 6.11 3.45 -10.58
N GLU A 123 5.38 2.68 -11.40
CA GLU A 123 5.88 1.56 -12.22
C GLU A 123 5.91 1.89 -13.73
N SER A 124 5.63 3.14 -14.12
CA SER A 124 5.70 3.60 -15.53
C SER A 124 7.12 3.95 -16.01
N GLU A 125 8.12 4.00 -15.13
CA GLU A 125 9.50 4.44 -15.46
C GLU A 125 10.44 3.27 -15.82
N SER A 126 9.92 2.21 -16.46
CA SER A 126 10.72 1.03 -16.85
C SER A 126 10.23 0.31 -18.13
N ARG A 127 10.00 1.05 -19.22
CA ARG A 127 9.83 0.51 -20.59
C ARG A 127 10.54 1.34 -21.64
#